data_AF-A0A1A8RGQ1-F1
#
_entry.id   AF-A0A1A8RGQ1-F1
#
_cell.length_a   1.000
_cell.length_b   1.000
_cell.length_c   1.000
_cell.angle_alpha   90.00
_cell.angle_beta   90.00
_cell.angle_gamma   90.00
#
_symmetry.space_group_name_H-M   'P 1'
#
loop_
_entity.id
_entity.type
_entity.pdbx_description
1 polymer ?
#
loop_
_entity_poly.entity_id
_entity_poly.type
_entity_poly.pdbx_seq_one_letter_code
_entity_poly.pdbx_strand_id
1 'polypeptide(L)'
;FYTRTPCDSEGKTQVMYKWIQPKICSEMLDGAVQLPASGEKQTCPPCNPGFFINGTSGCEPCTNGSYSNGTVCAMCPVGTKPLLGFEYRWWNTMPTNMKSSVLHHEFSSSGR
;
A
#
# COMPACT_ATOMS: atom_id res chain seq x y z
N PHE A 1 10.12 -11.61 6.14
CA PHE A 1 8.97 -11.16 5.33
C PHE A 1 9.47 -10.77 3.94
N TYR A 2 8.59 -10.47 2.99
CA TYR A 2 9.01 -10.03 1.66
C TYR A 2 8.46 -8.64 1.34
N THR A 3 9.20 -7.90 0.52
CA THR A 3 8.79 -6.62 -0.06
C THR A 3 9.08 -6.64 -1.56
N ARG A 4 8.43 -5.79 -2.35
CA ARG A 4 8.78 -5.63 -3.76
C ARG A 4 9.79 -4.49 -3.92
N THR A 5 10.73 -4.63 -4.86
CA THR A 5 11.59 -3.51 -5.26
C THR A 5 10.76 -2.40 -5.89
N PRO A 6 11.23 -1.14 -5.86
CA PRO A 6 10.71 -0.13 -6.77
C PRO A 6 10.76 -0.63 -8.21
N CYS A 7 9.83 -0.13 -9.02
CA CYS A 7 9.76 -0.45 -10.43
C CYS A 7 10.97 0.18 -11.16
N ASP A 8 11.66 -0.59 -12.00
CA ASP A 8 12.80 -0.14 -12.79
C ASP A 8 12.36 0.57 -14.09
N SER A 9 13.31 1.04 -14.90
CA SER A 9 13.03 1.73 -16.17
C SER A 9 12.37 0.84 -17.23
N GLU A 10 12.38 -0.49 -17.05
CA GLU A 10 11.65 -1.43 -17.91
C GLU A 10 10.23 -1.70 -17.38
N GLY A 11 9.81 -1.01 -16.31
CA GLY A 11 8.52 -1.26 -15.67
C GLY A 11 8.47 -2.62 -14.99
N LYS A 12 9.61 -3.11 -14.47
CA LYS A 12 9.71 -4.39 -13.77
C LYS A 12 10.04 -4.21 -12.30
N THR A 13 9.54 -5.14 -11.50
CA THR A 13 9.77 -5.23 -10.06
C THR A 13 10.00 -6.69 -9.69
N GLN A 14 10.67 -6.96 -8.58
CA GLN A 14 10.89 -8.31 -8.09
C GLN A 14 10.68 -8.39 -6.59
N VAL A 15 10.36 -9.60 -6.12
CA VAL A 15 10.25 -9.89 -4.69
C VAL A 15 11.64 -9.94 -4.08
N MET A 16 11.84 -9.19 -3.00
CA MET A 16 13.02 -9.26 -2.15
C MET A 16 12.63 -9.65 -0.73
N TYR A 17 13.46 -10.47 -0.09
CA TYR A 17 13.23 -10.92 1.28
C TYR A 17 13.99 -10.01 2.24
N LYS A 18 13.36 -9.74 3.39
CA LYS A 18 13.94 -8.92 4.46
C LYS A 18 13.71 -9.56 5.82
N TRP A 19 14.68 -9.36 6.71
CA TRP A 19 14.60 -9.72 8.12
C TRP A 19 13.63 -8.81 8.87
N ILE A 20 12.84 -9.38 9.78
CA ILE A 20 12.04 -8.62 10.74
C ILE A 20 13.02 -7.92 11.70
N GLN A 21 12.79 -6.65 11.98
CA GLN A 21 13.61 -5.88 12.91
C GLN A 21 13.01 -5.92 14.33
N PRO A 22 13.85 -6.06 15.38
CA PRO A 22 15.31 -6.16 15.33
C PRO A 22 15.82 -7.55 14.89
N LYS A 23 16.94 -7.59 14.15
CA LYS A 23 17.59 -8.84 13.73
C LYS A 23 18.46 -9.37 14.87
N ILE A 24 18.06 -10.48 15.48
CA ILE A 24 18.71 -11.04 16.67
C ILE A 24 19.78 -12.10 16.30
N CYS A 25 19.56 -12.85 15.21
CA CYS A 25 20.46 -13.93 14.79
C CYS A 25 21.54 -13.44 13.81
N SER A 26 22.78 -13.91 13.96
CA SER A 26 23.88 -13.64 13.02
C SER A 26 23.78 -14.50 11.76
N GLU A 27 24.11 -13.93 10.60
CA GLU A 27 24.20 -14.65 9.31
C GLU A 27 25.63 -15.12 8.99
N MET A 28 26.62 -14.74 9.80
CA MET A 28 28.04 -15.04 9.53
C MET A 28 28.52 -16.36 10.15
N LEU A 29 27.67 -17.00 10.97
CA LEU A 29 28.00 -18.27 11.61
C LEU A 29 27.74 -19.43 10.66
N ASP A 30 28.55 -20.48 10.77
CA ASP A 30 28.36 -21.68 9.96
C ASP A 30 27.00 -22.35 10.30
N GLY A 31 26.28 -22.76 9.26
CA GLY A 31 24.90 -23.24 9.39
C GLY A 31 23.83 -22.16 9.63
N ALA A 32 24.17 -20.87 9.62
CA ALA A 32 23.19 -19.80 9.73
C ALA A 32 22.28 -19.71 8.49
N VAL A 33 20.98 -19.52 8.74
CA VAL A 33 19.98 -19.34 7.67
C VAL A 33 20.24 -18.01 6.95
N GLN A 34 20.37 -18.08 5.63
CA GLN A 34 20.47 -16.92 4.75
C GLN A 34 19.10 -16.56 4.17
N LEU A 35 18.93 -15.29 3.82
CA LEU A 35 17.77 -14.90 3.02
C LEU A 35 17.81 -15.59 1.64
N PRO A 36 16.66 -16.05 1.13
CA PRO A 36 16.60 -16.58 -0.22
C PRO A 36 16.89 -15.47 -1.24
N ALA A 37 17.33 -15.89 -2.43
CA ALA A 37 17.57 -14.98 -3.54
C ALA A 37 16.29 -14.20 -3.90
N SER A 38 16.46 -13.02 -4.51
CA SER A 38 15.33 -12.27 -5.04
C SER A 38 14.62 -13.09 -6.12
N GLY A 39 13.29 -12.95 -6.18
CA GLY A 39 12.48 -13.62 -7.20
C GLY A 39 12.73 -13.06 -8.60
N GLU A 40 12.12 -13.69 -9.60
CA GLU A 40 12.17 -13.21 -10.97
C GLU A 40 11.56 -11.81 -11.13
N LYS A 41 12.07 -11.07 -12.12
CA LYS A 41 11.52 -9.78 -12.51
C LYS A 41 10.16 -9.97 -13.17
N GLN A 42 9.16 -9.27 -12.64
CA GLN A 42 7.77 -9.28 -13.10
C GLN A 42 7.34 -7.86 -13.47
N THR A 43 6.39 -7.74 -14.39
CA THR A 43 5.80 -6.45 -14.75
C THR A 43 5.17 -5.79 -13.54
N CYS A 44 5.33 -4.47 -13.45
CA CYS A 44 4.74 -3.69 -12.39
C CYS A 44 3.21 -3.72 -12.44
N PRO A 45 2.54 -3.82 -11.28
CA PRO A 45 1.10 -3.70 -11.23
C PRO A 45 0.66 -2.28 -11.64
N PRO A 46 -0.60 -2.11 -12.04
CA PRO A 46 -1.16 -0.78 -12.27
C PRO A 46 -1.09 0.08 -10.99
N CYS A 47 -1.10 1.40 -11.18
CA CYS A 47 -1.16 2.35 -10.08
C CYS A 47 -2.49 2.24 -9.31
N ASN A 48 -2.55 2.89 -8.15
CA ASN A 48 -3.81 3.00 -7.42
C ASN A 48 -4.86 3.76 -8.26
N PRO A 49 -6.16 3.50 -8.07
CA PRO A 49 -7.22 4.26 -8.73
C PRO A 49 -7.04 5.77 -8.55
N GLY A 50 -7.30 6.54 -9.60
CA GLY A 50 -7.05 7.99 -9.65
C GLY A 50 -5.61 8.37 -10.01
N PHE A 51 -4.72 7.40 -10.22
CA PHE A 51 -3.35 7.62 -10.69
C PHE A 51 -3.10 6.91 -12.02
N PHE A 52 -2.08 7.34 -12.75
CA PHE A 52 -1.62 6.73 -13.99
C PHE A 52 -0.11 6.54 -13.96
N ILE A 53 0.40 5.65 -14.81
CA ILE A 53 1.84 5.40 -14.94
C ILE A 53 2.40 6.45 -15.91
N ASN A 54 3.26 7.36 -15.42
CA ASN A 54 3.91 8.34 -16.28
C ASN A 54 5.27 7.79 -16.74
N GLY A 55 5.34 7.21 -17.95
CA GLY A 55 6.53 6.94 -18.81
C GLY A 55 7.76 6.27 -18.16
N THR A 56 8.20 6.81 -17.03
CA THR A 56 8.91 6.19 -15.93
C THR A 56 8.01 5.29 -15.07
N SER A 57 8.63 4.59 -14.14
CA SER A 57 8.00 3.66 -13.21
C SER A 57 7.21 4.31 -12.05
N GLY A 58 6.92 5.61 -12.14
CA GLY A 58 6.20 6.39 -11.14
C GLY A 58 4.70 6.48 -11.40
N CYS A 59 3.93 6.65 -10.32
CA CYS A 59 2.49 6.88 -10.36
C CYS A 59 2.18 8.36 -10.12
N GLU A 60 1.46 8.99 -11.05
CA GLU A 60 1.07 10.39 -10.97
C GLU A 60 -0.45 10.54 -10.86
N PRO A 61 -0.95 11.53 -10.11
CA PRO A 61 -2.37 11.74 -9.96
C PRO A 61 -3.00 12.25 -11.26
N CYS A 62 -4.22 11.79 -11.54
CA CYS A 62 -5.01 12.31 -12.64
C CYS A 62 -5.42 13.78 -12.42
N THR A 63 -5.64 14.51 -13.52
CA THR A 63 -6.09 15.91 -13.47
C THR A 63 -7.52 16.03 -12.96
N ASN A 64 -7.90 17.23 -12.51
CA ASN A 64 -9.25 17.46 -11.97
C ASN A 64 -10.33 17.10 -13.00
N GLY A 65 -11.40 16.43 -12.56
CA GLY A 65 -12.47 15.96 -13.43
C GLY A 65 -12.17 14.68 -14.21
N SER A 66 -11.05 14.00 -13.94
CA SER A 66 -10.70 12.71 -14.55
C SER A 66 -10.57 11.58 -13.53
N TYR A 67 -10.69 10.33 -14.00
CA TYR A 67 -10.56 9.11 -13.22
C TYR A 67 -9.61 8.13 -13.93
N SER A 68 -9.05 7.18 -13.17
CA SER A 68 -8.18 6.14 -13.72
C SER A 68 -8.30 4.86 -12.89
N ASN A 69 -8.15 3.71 -13.55
CA ASN A 69 -8.02 2.40 -12.91
C ASN A 69 -6.55 1.99 -12.70
N GLY A 70 -5.63 2.96 -12.73
CA GLY A 70 -4.20 2.74 -12.52
C GLY A 70 -3.33 2.68 -13.77
N THR A 71 -3.91 2.90 -14.95
CA THR A 71 -3.20 2.82 -16.24
C THR A 71 -3.18 4.16 -16.95
N VAL A 72 -4.34 4.68 -17.33
CA VAL A 72 -4.52 5.96 -18.04
C VAL A 72 -5.67 6.76 -17.44
N CYS A 73 -5.56 8.08 -17.47
CA CYS A 73 -6.62 8.98 -17.03
C CYS A 73 -7.66 9.20 -18.14
N ALA A 74 -8.94 9.15 -17.76
CA ALA A 74 -10.07 9.44 -18.63
C ALA A 74 -10.97 10.52 -18.00
N MET A 75 -11.53 11.40 -18.82
CA MET A 75 -12.48 12.41 -18.33
C MET A 75 -13.75 11.76 -17.80
N CYS A 76 -14.28 12.31 -16.71
CA CYS A 76 -15.55 11.85 -16.16
C CYS A 76 -16.68 12.13 -17.16
N PRO A 77 -17.65 11.21 -17.33
CA PRO A 77 -18.86 11.47 -18.10
C PRO A 77 -19.61 12.71 -17.60
N VAL A 78 -20.39 13.33 -18.49
CA VAL A 78 -21.19 14.51 -18.15
C VAL A 78 -22.12 14.20 -16.96
N GLY A 79 -22.18 15.12 -16.00
CA GLY A 79 -22.99 14.96 -14.79
C GLY A 79 -22.38 14.05 -13.72
N THR A 80 -21.14 13.59 -13.90
CA THR A 80 -20.41 12.76 -12.92
C THR A 80 -19.17 13.48 -12.40
N LYS A 81 -18.64 13.03 -11.25
CA LYS A 81 -17.40 13.52 -10.65
C LYS A 81 -16.58 12.35 -10.11
N PRO A 82 -15.24 12.42 -10.11
CA PRO A 82 -14.42 11.37 -9.54
C PRO A 82 -14.62 11.34 -8.01
N LEU A 83 -14.61 10.13 -7.43
CA LEU A 83 -14.61 9.97 -5.99
C LEU A 83 -13.20 10.26 -5.46
N LEU A 84 -13.06 11.37 -4.73
CA LEU A 84 -11.81 11.74 -4.07
C LEU A 84 -11.82 11.18 -2.64
N GLY A 85 -10.84 10.35 -2.32
CA GLY A 85 -10.71 9.77 -0.99
C GLY A 85 -9.55 8.78 -0.89
N PHE A 86 -9.26 8.36 0.33
CA PHE A 86 -8.29 7.32 0.61
C PHE A 86 -9.02 6.01 0.89
N GLU A 87 -8.61 4.93 0.22
CA GLU A 87 -9.03 3.56 0.55
C GLU A 87 -7.89 2.87 1.29
N TYR A 88 -8.08 2.60 2.59
CA TYR A 88 -7.12 1.83 3.38
C TYR A 88 -7.48 0.35 3.33
N ARG A 89 -6.76 -0.44 2.52
CA ARG A 89 -7.00 -1.90 2.41
C ARG A 89 -6.36 -2.72 3.53
N TRP A 90 -5.20 -2.28 4.01
CA TRP A 90 -4.42 -2.99 5.03
C TRP A 90 -3.81 -1.97 5.99
N TRP A 91 -4.13 -2.06 7.27
CA TRP A 91 -3.60 -1.17 8.30
C TRP A 91 -3.42 -1.94 9.62
N ASN A 92 -2.23 -1.89 10.19
CA ASN A 92 -1.94 -2.47 11.51
C ASN A 92 -2.08 -1.43 12.64
N THR A 93 -2.09 -0.15 12.28
CA THR A 93 -2.23 0.98 13.18
C THR A 93 -3.25 1.93 12.58
N MET A 94 -4.06 2.56 13.43
CA MET A 94 -5.05 3.54 12.98
C MET A 94 -4.37 4.70 12.23
N PRO A 95 -4.84 5.08 11.03
CA PRO A 95 -4.35 6.26 10.33
C PRO A 95 -4.47 7.50 11.23
N THR A 96 -3.51 8.43 11.12
CA THR A 96 -3.42 9.62 11.99
C THR A 96 -4.63 10.54 11.91
N ASN A 97 -5.37 10.49 10.80
CA ASN A 97 -6.61 11.23 10.57
C ASN A 97 -7.89 10.48 10.99
N MET A 98 -7.78 9.30 11.62
CA MET A 98 -8.91 8.52 12.12
C MET A 98 -8.89 8.43 13.65
N LYS A 99 -10.08 8.33 14.26
CA LYS A 99 -10.27 8.12 15.71
C LYS A 99 -11.37 7.08 15.94
N SER A 100 -11.22 6.25 16.96
CA SER A 100 -12.28 5.37 17.48
C SER A 100 -12.67 5.78 18.90
N SER A 101 -13.95 5.67 19.23
CA SER A 101 -14.47 5.80 20.60
C SER A 101 -15.20 4.52 21.01
N VAL A 102 -15.22 4.25 22.33
CA VAL A 102 -16.01 3.16 22.92
C VAL A 102 -17.11 3.79 23.76
N LEU A 103 -18.35 3.35 23.55
CA LEU A 103 -19.47 3.75 24.41
C LEU A 103 -19.63 2.72 25.52
N HIS A 104 -19.40 3.12 26.76
CA HIS A 104 -19.77 2.32 27.93
C HIS A 104 -21.12 2.82 28.44
N HIS A 105 -22.15 1.97 28.36
CA HIS A 105 -23.38 2.17 29.13
C HIS A 105 -23.14 1.60 30.53
N GLU A 106 -22.83 2.48 31.48
CA GLU A 106 -22.97 2.16 32.89
C GLU A 106 -24.47 1.93 33.15
N PHE A 107 -24.88 0.69 33.38
CA PHE A 107 -26.18 0.42 33.99
C PHE A 107 -26.12 1.02 35.40
N SER A 108 -26.66 2.22 35.58
CA SER A 108 -26.89 2.78 36.90
C SER A 108 -27.85 1.84 37.63
N SER A 109 -27.30 0.99 38.49
CA SER A 109 -28.08 0.37 39.54
C SER A 109 -28.55 1.49 40.46
N SER A 110 -29.76 1.99 40.22
CA SER A 110 -30.54 2.69 41.23
C SER A 110 -30.67 1.73 42.41
N GLY A 111 -29.90 2.00 43.46
CA GLY A 111 -29.71 1.08 44.56
C GLY A 111 -29.24 1.80 45.82
N ARG A 112 -30.07 2.70 46.34
CA ARG A 112 -30.50 2.85 47.75
C ARG A 112 -31.07 4.23 48.01
#